data_AF-A0AAV5NKW2-F1
#
_entry.id   AF-A0AAV5NKW2-F1
#
_cell.length_a   1.000
_cell.length_b   1.000
_cell.length_c   1.000
_cell.angle_alpha   90.00
_cell.angle_beta   90.00
_cell.angle_gamma   90.00
#
_symmetry.space_group_name_H-M   'P 1'
#
loop_
_entity.id
_entity.type
_entity.pdbx_description
1 polymer ?
#
loop_
_entity_poly.entity_id
_entity_poly.type
_entity_poly.pdbx_seq_one_letter_code
_entity_poly.pdbx_strand_id
1 'polypeptide(L)'
;MKKIDRAMRILLAGFCINLCLGILYAWSVFNKALVSDFGWSASDASQPYAIATITFSICLLVAGVLQDRMGPRNILILGTTLTGLGMIGSSFADSVLLRKV
;
A
#
# COMPACT_ATOMS: atom_id res chain seq x y z
N MET A 1 -32.56 8.80 12.91
CA MET A 1 -31.22 8.47 12.38
C MET A 1 -30.45 9.78 12.22
N LYS A 2 -29.51 10.09 13.13
CA LYS A 2 -28.80 11.38 13.16
C LYS A 2 -28.01 11.54 11.85
N LYS A 3 -28.27 12.62 11.10
CA LYS A 3 -27.46 13.03 9.95
C LYS A 3 -26.00 13.04 10.42
N ILE A 4 -25.20 12.12 9.93
CA ILE A 4 -23.75 12.16 10.18
C ILE A 4 -23.27 13.48 9.60
N ASP A 5 -22.79 14.36 10.49
CA ASP A 5 -22.37 15.69 10.14
C ASP A 5 -21.22 15.63 9.11
N ARG A 6 -21.13 16.62 8.20
CA ARG A 6 -20.07 16.63 7.17
C ARG A 6 -18.69 16.56 7.82
N ALA A 7 -18.53 17.23 8.96
CA ALA A 7 -17.32 17.17 9.77
C ALA A 7 -16.99 15.74 10.21
N MET A 8 -17.97 15.00 10.72
CA MET A 8 -17.76 13.63 11.21
C MET A 8 -17.42 12.65 10.10
N ARG A 9 -17.96 12.84 8.88
CA ARG A 9 -17.56 12.07 7.69
C ARG A 9 -16.11 12.31 7.27
N ILE A 10 -15.66 13.57 7.31
CA ILE A 10 -14.27 13.92 6.98
C ILE A 10 -13.31 13.36 8.03
N LEU A 11 -13.71 13.43 9.30
CA LEU A 11 -12.93 12.90 10.43
C LEU A 11 -12.74 11.38 10.32
N LEU A 12 -13.82 10.64 10.02
CA LEU A 12 -13.77 9.20 9.75
C LEU A 12 -12.88 8.87 8.54
N ALA A 13 -12.99 9.62 7.45
CA ALA A 13 -12.14 9.43 6.27
C ALA A 13 -10.66 9.66 6.58
N GLY A 14 -10.33 10.75 7.29
CA GLY A 14 -8.95 11.05 7.71
C GLY A 14 -8.37 10.04 8.69
N PHE A 15 -9.21 9.52 9.60
CA PHE A 15 -8.84 8.43 10.50
C PHE A 15 -8.51 7.14 9.73
N CYS A 16 -9.37 6.74 8.78
CA CYS A 16 -9.12 5.57 7.95
C CYS A 16 -7.84 5.70 7.11
N ILE A 17 -7.57 6.87 6.53
CA ILE A 17 -6.35 7.11 5.76
C ILE A 17 -5.10 7.00 6.64
N ASN A 18 -5.13 7.56 7.86
CA ASN A 18 -4.01 7.42 8.81
C ASN A 18 -3.81 5.97 9.24
N LEU A 19 -4.88 5.20 9.41
CA LEU A 19 -4.79 3.78 9.73
C LEU A 19 -4.14 2.99 8.57
N CYS A 20 -4.49 3.31 7.32
CA CYS A 20 -3.86 2.72 6.13
C CYS A 20 -2.37 3.06 6.02
N LEU A 21 -1.92 4.25 6.43
CA LEU A 21 -0.49 4.58 6.48
C LEU A 21 0.28 3.68 7.46
N GLY A 22 -0.40 3.17 8.49
CA GLY A 22 0.17 2.19 9.42
C GLY A 22 0.59 0.86 8.79
N ILE A 23 0.11 0.53 7.59
CA ILE A 23 0.44 -0.74 6.91
C ILE A 23 1.92 -0.83 6.53
N LEU A 24 2.59 0.31 6.33
CA LEU A 24 4.04 0.36 6.09
C LEU A 24 4.84 -0.18 7.29
N TYR A 25 4.31 -0.08 8.51
CA TYR A 25 4.93 -0.66 9.70
C TYR A 25 4.82 -2.19 9.76
N ALA A 26 3.80 -2.78 9.13
CA ALA A 26 3.65 -4.23 9.08
C ALA A 26 4.83 -4.90 8.36
N TRP A 27 5.46 -4.20 7.41
CA TRP A 27 6.66 -4.67 6.73
C TRP A 27 7.82 -5.00 7.69
N SER A 28 7.98 -4.23 8.76
CA SER A 28 9.03 -4.48 9.77
C SER A 28 8.88 -5.87 10.42
N VAL A 29 7.63 -6.31 10.63
CA VAL A 29 7.32 -7.64 11.18
C VAL A 29 7.60 -8.73 10.14
N PHE A 30 7.22 -8.51 8.88
CA PHE A 30 7.52 -9.45 7.79
C PHE A 30 9.01 -9.63 7.56
N ASN A 31 9.80 -8.56 7.58
CA ASN A 31 11.25 -8.63 7.45
C ASN A 31 11.86 -9.49 8.57
N LYS A 32 11.42 -9.29 9.82
CA LYS A 32 11.86 -10.11 10.96
C LYS A 32 11.49 -11.60 10.78
N ALA A 33 10.30 -11.90 10.29
CA ALA A 33 9.87 -13.28 10.00
C ALA A 33 10.65 -13.92 8.84
N LEU A 34 10.97 -13.16 7.78
CA LEU A 34 11.77 -13.63 6.63
C LEU A 34 13.20 -13.99 7.03
N VAL A 35 13.81 -13.19 7.92
CA VAL A 35 15.17 -13.46 8.42
C VAL A 35 15.18 -14.63 9.42
N SER A 36 14.19 -14.70 10.32
CA SER A 36 14.10 -15.73 11.36
C SER A 36 13.68 -17.11 10.84
N ASP A 37 12.63 -17.17 10.02
CA ASP A 37 11.96 -18.43 9.66
C ASP A 37 12.37 -18.94 8.27
N PHE A 38 12.81 -18.04 7.37
CA PHE A 38 13.23 -18.38 6.00
C PHE A 38 14.76 -18.32 5.80
N GLY A 39 15.53 -17.92 6.82
CA GLY A 39 17.00 -17.89 6.76
C GLY A 39 17.58 -16.93 5.71
N TRP A 40 16.79 -15.95 5.27
CA TRP A 40 17.24 -14.93 4.32
C TRP A 40 18.28 -13.99 4.94
N SER A 41 19.30 -13.62 4.17
CA SER A 41 20.22 -12.54 4.55
C SER A 41 19.43 -11.22 4.65
N ALA A 42 19.80 -10.36 5.60
CA ALA A 42 19.16 -9.05 5.78
C ALA A 42 19.19 -8.19 4.49
N SER A 43 20.16 -8.45 3.60
CA SER A 43 20.23 -7.85 2.26
C SER A 43 19.06 -8.23 1.36
N ASP A 44 18.68 -9.51 1.35
CA ASP A 44 17.71 -10.06 0.40
C ASP A 44 16.29 -9.74 0.86
N ALA A 45 16.06 -9.73 2.18
CA ALA A 45 14.81 -9.26 2.78
C ALA A 45 14.57 -7.75 2.58
N SER A 46 15.63 -6.98 2.31
CA SER A 46 15.53 -5.53 2.07
C SER A 46 15.21 -5.16 0.62
N GLN A 47 15.48 -6.05 -0.36
CA GLN A 47 15.21 -5.78 -1.77
C GLN A 47 13.72 -5.53 -2.08
N PRO A 48 12.77 -6.37 -1.65
CA PRO A 48 11.35 -6.11 -1.92
C PRO A 48 10.86 -4.82 -1.24
N TYR A 49 11.43 -4.47 -0.09
CA TYR A 49 11.13 -3.19 0.56
C TYR A 49 11.61 -1.99 -0.25
N ALA A 50 12.83 -2.06 -0.78
CA ALA A 50 13.40 -0.99 -1.59
C ALA A 50 12.57 -0.78 -2.86
N ILE A 51 12.19 -1.86 -3.55
CA ILE A 51 11.32 -1.80 -4.72
C ILE A 51 9.97 -1.21 -4.35
N ALA A 52 9.33 -1.70 -3.28
CA ALA A 52 8.05 -1.17 -2.80
C ALA A 52 8.13 0.32 -2.46
N THR A 53 9.22 0.77 -1.83
CA THR A 53 9.44 2.18 -1.47
C THR A 53 9.60 3.05 -2.70
N ILE A 54 10.40 2.62 -3.69
CA ILE A 54 10.59 3.34 -4.95
C ILE A 54 9.26 3.45 -5.71
N THR A 55 8.53 2.34 -5.84
CA THR A 55 7.21 2.33 -6.47
C THR A 55 6.24 3.25 -5.73
N PHE A 56 6.24 3.21 -4.39
CA PHE A 56 5.42 4.09 -3.56
C PHE A 56 5.76 5.57 -3.75
N SER A 57 7.05 5.93 -3.81
CA SER A 57 7.50 7.30 -4.08
C SER A 57 7.07 7.80 -5.46
N ILE A 58 7.19 6.98 -6.50
CA ILE A 58 6.72 7.33 -7.86
C ILE A 58 5.20 7.49 -7.86
N CYS A 59 4.49 6.56 -7.23
CA CYS A 59 3.04 6.63 -7.08
C CYS A 59 2.60 7.90 -6.34
N LEU A 60 3.30 8.32 -5.28
CA LEU A 60 3.04 9.57 -4.56
C LEU A 60 3.17 10.81 -5.46
N LEU A 61 4.24 10.87 -6.26
CA LEU A 61 4.46 11.98 -7.21
C LEU A 61 3.33 12.05 -8.25
N VAL A 62 2.97 10.92 -8.86
CA VAL A 62 1.91 10.86 -9.86
C VAL A 62 0.55 11.13 -9.24
N ALA A 63 0.27 10.54 -8.07
CA ALA A 63 -1.00 10.70 -7.36
C ALA A 63 -1.23 12.15 -6.94
N GLY A 64 -0.21 12.86 -6.44
CA GLY A 64 -0.31 14.27 -6.07
C GLY A 64 -0.68 15.17 -7.26
N VAL A 65 0.03 15.02 -8.39
CA VAL A 65 -0.26 15.79 -9.61
C VAL A 65 -1.66 15.48 -10.15
N LEU A 66 -2.05 14.21 -10.13
CA LEU A 66 -3.38 13.80 -10.57
C LEU A 66 -4.45 14.35 -9.62
N GLN A 67 -4.17 14.40 -8.30
CA GLN A 67 -5.10 14.82 -7.23
C GLN A 67 -5.51 16.27 -7.37
N ASP A 68 -4.57 17.12 -7.74
CA ASP A 68 -4.82 18.53 -8.01
C ASP A 68 -5.68 18.73 -9.28
N ARG A 69 -5.61 17.81 -10.26
CA ARG A 69 -6.35 17.92 -11.53
C ARG A 69 -7.74 17.28 -11.53
N MET A 70 -7.91 16.11 -10.92
CA MET A 70 -9.15 15.31 -11.00
C MET A 70 -9.99 15.35 -9.72
N GLY A 71 -9.47 16.01 -8.68
CA GLY A 71 -10.08 16.07 -7.36
C GLY A 71 -9.87 14.80 -6.53
N PRO A 72 -9.84 14.93 -5.19
CA PRO A 72 -9.43 13.87 -4.27
C PRO A 72 -10.30 12.61 -4.32
N ARG A 73 -11.59 12.75 -4.64
CA ARG A 73 -12.53 11.62 -4.66
C ARG A 73 -12.25 10.64 -5.81
N ASN A 74 -11.96 11.15 -7.00
CA ASN A 74 -11.78 10.30 -8.18
C ASN A 74 -10.48 9.50 -8.09
N ILE A 75 -9.45 10.07 -7.47
CA ILE A 75 -8.17 9.39 -7.27
C ILE A 75 -8.21 8.40 -6.14
N LEU A 76 -8.99 8.65 -5.09
CA LEU A 76 -9.22 7.64 -4.09
C LEU A 76 -9.85 6.38 -4.71
N ILE A 77 -10.80 6.55 -5.63
CA ILE A 77 -11.45 5.43 -6.35
C ILE A 77 -10.46 4.76 -7.29
N LEU A 78 -9.71 5.51 -8.11
CA LEU A 78 -8.68 4.95 -9.00
C LEU A 78 -7.60 4.19 -8.23
N GLY A 79 -7.07 4.75 -7.14
CA GLY A 79 -6.05 4.12 -6.33
C GLY A 79 -6.54 2.85 -5.65
N THR A 80 -7.72 2.88 -5.03
CA THR A 80 -8.28 1.68 -4.37
C THR A 80 -8.67 0.58 -5.36
N THR A 81 -9.20 0.93 -6.53
CA THR A 81 -9.49 -0.05 -7.59
C THR A 81 -8.22 -0.65 -8.17
N LEU A 82 -7.19 0.16 -8.43
CA LEU A 82 -5.89 -0.33 -8.91
C LEU A 82 -5.21 -1.24 -7.90
N THR A 83 -5.19 -0.86 -6.61
CA THR A 83 -4.63 -1.68 -5.53
C THR A 83 -5.43 -2.98 -5.34
N GLY A 84 -6.77 -2.91 -5.38
CA GLY A 84 -7.62 -4.10 -5.30
C GLY A 84 -7.39 -5.06 -6.46
N LEU A 85 -7.29 -4.54 -7.68
CA LEU A 85 -6.95 -5.32 -8.88
C LEU A 85 -5.53 -5.90 -8.79
N GLY A 86 -4.57 -5.13 -8.29
CA GLY A 86 -3.21 -5.58 -8.05
C GLY A 86 -3.15 -6.75 -7.06
N MET A 87 -3.91 -6.68 -5.97
CA MET A 87 -3.96 -7.71 -4.94
C MET A 87 -4.67 -8.98 -5.43
N ILE A 88 -5.73 -8.84 -6.22
CA ILE A 88 -6.38 -9.95 -6.92
C ILE A 88 -5.41 -10.57 -7.94
N GLY A 89 -4.69 -9.75 -8.71
CA GLY A 89 -3.67 -10.20 -9.65
C GLY A 89 -2.52 -10.95 -8.98
N SER A 90 -2.06 -10.47 -7.81
CA SER A 90 -1.10 -11.18 -6.97
C SER A 90 -1.66 -12.51 -6.45
N SER A 91 -2.97 -12.62 -6.24
CA SER A 91 -3.59 -13.90 -5.86
C SER A 91 -3.63 -14.93 -6.99
N PHE A 92 -3.60 -14.49 -8.26
CA PHE A 92 -3.46 -15.36 -9.43
C PHE A 92 -2.00 -15.55 -9.86
N ALA A 93 -1.05 -14.92 -9.18
CA ALA A 93 0.36 -15.10 -9.44
C ALA A 93 0.84 -16.43 -8.83
N ASP A 94 0.48 -17.53 -9.47
CA ASP A 94 1.07 -18.87 -9.27
C ASP A 94 2.52 -18.97 -9.80
N SER A 95 3.13 -17.85 -10.21
CA SER A 95 4.47 -17.84 -10.79
C SER A 95 5.56 -17.63 -9.74
N VAL A 96 6.07 -18.77 -9.29
CA VAL A 96 7.41 -19.22 -8.84
C VAL A 96 8.66 -18.35 -9.11
N LEU A 97 8.58 -17.10 -9.59
CA LEU A 97 9.73 -16.27 -9.96
C LEU A 97 10.51 -15.66 -8.77
N LEU A 98 10.03 -15.86 -7.53
CA LEU A 98 10.69 -15.42 -6.29
C LEU A 98 11.13 -16.60 -5.40
N ARG A 99 11.03 -17.85 -5.88
CA ARG A 99 11.55 -19.01 -5.13
C ARG A 99 13.06 -19.22 -5.32
N LYS A 100 13.65 -18.60 -6.36
CA LYS A 100 15.10 -18.60 -6.62
C LYS A 100 15.50 -17.40 -7.49
N VAL A 101 15.69 -16.23 -6.89
CA VAL A 101 16.81 -15.33 -7.20
C VAL A 101 17.26 -14.75 -5.88
#